data_AF-A0A512CVJ7-F1
#
_entry.id   AF-A0A512CVJ7-F1
#
_cell.length_a   1.000
_cell.length_b   1.000
_cell.length_c   1.000
_cell.angle_alpha   90.00
_cell.angle_beta   90.00
_cell.angle_gamma   90.00
#
_symmetry.space_group_name_H-M   'P 1'
#
loop_
_entity.id
_entity.type
_entity.pdbx_description
1 polymer ?
#
loop_
_entity_poly.entity_id
_entity_poly.type
_entity_poly.pdbx_seq_one_letter_code
_entity_poly.pdbx_strand_id
1 'polypeptide(L)'
;MPSGLRGRPPCRRDRRDRRDRRDTAYGMLGPMTEHPVTEGQASTVDDLSGLADLTAAEASAFLTSVTEVASGSSPDTALPLLTLALSQVLVAGARLGAVEDVVPEERFEPDATDDDADPLRTGLANVFAGIDDYVYVIDPITSSERADGSITNDVVDVAVALSHGLKHYATGRKLEALWWWQFSYLSDWGDRALTSLRALQSILAHLRLDADDETVGEAEFDALHP
;
A
#
# COMPACT_ATOMS: atom_id res chain seq x y z
N MET A 1 -29.12 -19.93 50.86
CA MET A 1 -30.00 -20.83 50.10
C MET A 1 -29.70 -20.66 48.62
N PRO A 2 -28.95 -21.59 48.00
CA PRO A 2 -28.71 -21.60 46.56
C PRO A 2 -29.72 -22.52 45.85
N SER A 3 -30.13 -22.16 44.64
CA SER A 3 -30.86 -23.02 43.70
C SER A 3 -30.48 -22.52 42.30
N GLY A 4 -29.86 -23.27 41.39
CA GLY A 4 -29.80 -24.70 41.23
C GLY A 4 -30.51 -25.08 39.94
N LEU A 5 -29.96 -24.72 38.77
CA LEU A 5 -30.38 -25.32 37.49
C LEU A 5 -29.14 -25.63 36.65
N ARG A 6 -28.88 -26.94 36.55
CA ARG A 6 -27.90 -27.61 35.70
C ARG A 6 -28.54 -27.94 34.34
N GLY A 7 -27.71 -27.96 33.31
CA GLY A 7 -27.90 -28.72 32.08
C GLY A 7 -27.77 -27.85 30.84
N ARG A 8 -27.05 -28.19 29.78
CA ARG A 8 -26.14 -29.29 29.41
C ARG A 8 -25.36 -28.75 28.19
N PRO A 9 -24.12 -29.19 27.92
CA PRO A 9 -23.27 -28.61 26.88
C PRO A 9 -23.66 -29.09 25.47
N PRO A 10 -23.54 -28.26 24.41
CA PRO A 10 -23.72 -28.75 23.05
C PRO A 10 -22.54 -29.64 22.62
N CYS A 11 -22.94 -30.81 22.11
CA CYS A 11 -22.18 -31.93 21.59
C CYS A 11 -20.87 -31.58 20.85
N ARG A 12 -19.77 -32.18 21.34
CA ARG A 12 -18.60 -32.55 20.53
C ARG A 12 -19.07 -33.34 19.31
N ARG A 13 -18.93 -32.78 18.10
CA ARG A 13 -19.00 -33.58 16.88
C ARG A 13 -17.76 -34.46 16.80
N ASP A 14 -18.04 -35.74 16.67
CA ASP A 14 -17.09 -36.83 16.67
C ASP A 14 -16.08 -36.70 15.53
N ARG A 15 -14.79 -36.87 15.85
CA ARG A 15 -13.62 -36.74 14.96
C ARG A 15 -13.30 -38.06 14.24
N ARG A 16 -14.30 -38.90 14.01
CA ARG A 16 -14.12 -40.26 13.45
C ARG A 16 -15.06 -40.52 12.27
N ASP A 17 -14.93 -39.74 11.20
CA ASP A 17 -15.50 -40.16 9.89
C ASP A 17 -14.89 -39.47 8.66
N ARG A 18 -13.58 -39.14 8.70
CA ARG A 18 -12.84 -38.58 7.55
C ARG A 18 -11.50 -39.29 7.31
N ARG A 19 -11.43 -40.58 7.63
CA ARG A 19 -10.22 -41.40 7.46
C ARG A 19 -10.38 -42.56 6.47
N ASP A 20 -11.40 -42.53 5.61
CA ASP A 20 -11.66 -43.63 4.67
C ASP A 20 -12.00 -43.17 3.23
N ARG A 21 -11.43 -42.04 2.80
CA ARG A 21 -11.44 -41.59 1.39
C ARG A 21 -10.07 -41.12 0.91
N ARG A 22 -9.00 -41.63 1.53
CA ARG A 22 -7.62 -41.47 1.08
C ARG A 22 -7.03 -42.88 0.98
N ASP A 23 -7.36 -43.58 -0.09
CA ASP A 23 -6.61 -44.74 -0.62
C ASP A 23 -7.35 -45.37 -1.80
N THR A 24 -7.57 -44.61 -2.88
CA THR A 24 -7.78 -45.16 -4.23
C THR A 24 -7.80 -44.03 -5.27
N ALA A 25 -6.62 -43.53 -5.64
CA ALA A 25 -6.35 -42.91 -6.95
C ALA A 25 -4.85 -42.57 -7.08
N TYR A 26 -3.96 -43.52 -6.78
CA TYR A 26 -2.57 -43.47 -7.25
C TYR A 26 -2.35 -44.75 -8.05
N GLY A 27 -2.61 -44.67 -9.34
CA GLY A 27 -2.65 -45.82 -10.23
C GLY A 27 -2.93 -45.40 -11.66
N MET A 28 -2.02 -44.62 -12.24
CA MET A 28 -1.55 -44.71 -13.64
C MET A 28 -0.81 -43.42 -14.00
N LEU A 29 0.53 -43.49 -14.05
CA LEU A 29 1.32 -42.58 -14.87
C LEU A 29 0.99 -42.88 -16.35
N GLY A 30 0.17 -42.03 -16.96
CA GLY A 30 0.17 -41.82 -18.41
C GLY A 30 1.18 -40.72 -18.77
N PRO A 31 1.69 -40.67 -20.01
CA PRO A 31 2.67 -39.67 -20.41
C PRO A 31 2.09 -38.26 -20.27
N MET A 32 2.87 -37.33 -19.70
CA MET A 32 2.55 -35.90 -19.65
C MET A 32 2.20 -35.44 -21.05
N THR A 33 0.91 -35.23 -21.27
CA THR A 33 0.42 -34.59 -22.48
C THR A 33 0.68 -33.11 -22.26
N GLU A 34 1.53 -32.50 -23.08
CA GLU A 34 1.69 -31.05 -23.13
C GLU A 34 0.29 -30.45 -23.37
N HIS A 35 -0.26 -29.80 -22.34
CA HIS A 35 -1.47 -29.03 -22.49
C HIS A 35 -1.13 -27.81 -23.36
N PRO A 36 -1.79 -27.59 -24.50
CA PRO A 36 -1.60 -26.37 -25.26
C PRO A 36 -2.01 -25.20 -24.38
N VAL A 37 -1.12 -24.22 -24.22
CA VAL A 37 -1.43 -22.96 -23.53
C VAL A 37 -2.57 -22.31 -24.30
N THR A 38 -3.74 -22.23 -23.68
CA THR A 38 -4.94 -21.65 -24.28
C THR A 38 -4.66 -20.17 -24.56
N GLU A 39 -5.03 -19.62 -25.72
CA GLU A 39 -4.75 -18.22 -26.11
C GLU A 39 -5.09 -17.19 -25.02
N GLY A 40 -6.12 -17.44 -24.20
CA GLY A 40 -6.50 -16.59 -23.07
C GLY A 40 -5.54 -16.60 -21.87
N GLN A 41 -4.76 -17.66 -21.63
CA GLN A 41 -3.73 -17.66 -20.59
C GLN A 41 -2.48 -16.91 -21.04
N ALA A 42 -2.13 -17.00 -22.32
CA ALA A 42 -1.01 -16.27 -22.88
C ALA A 42 -1.25 -14.75 -22.83
N SER A 43 -2.47 -14.29 -23.12
CA SER A 43 -2.82 -12.87 -23.02
C SER A 43 -2.80 -12.37 -21.57
N THR A 44 -3.33 -13.13 -20.61
CA THR A 44 -3.29 -12.72 -19.19
C THR A 44 -1.88 -12.65 -18.63
N VAL A 45 -0.98 -13.55 -19.07
CA VAL A 45 0.42 -13.54 -18.64
C VAL A 45 1.15 -12.33 -19.26
N ASP A 46 0.86 -12.00 -20.51
CA ASP A 46 1.41 -10.81 -21.18
C ASP A 46 0.92 -9.51 -20.51
N ASP A 47 -0.37 -9.43 -20.18
CA ASP A 47 -0.99 -8.31 -19.47
C ASP A 47 -0.35 -8.12 -18.07
N LEU A 48 -0.17 -9.19 -17.31
CA LEU A 48 0.49 -9.15 -16.00
C LEU A 48 1.98 -8.78 -16.13
N SER A 49 2.67 -9.29 -17.15
CA SER A 49 4.07 -8.90 -17.40
C SER A 49 4.17 -7.40 -17.70
N GLY A 50 3.27 -6.85 -18.53
CA GLY A 50 3.21 -5.42 -18.81
C GLY A 50 2.88 -4.58 -17.58
N LEU A 51 1.95 -5.07 -16.73
CA LEU A 51 1.62 -4.42 -15.46
C LEU A 51 2.81 -4.40 -14.50
N ALA A 52 3.57 -5.50 -14.41
CA ALA A 52 4.76 -5.57 -13.58
C ALA A 52 5.82 -4.56 -14.03
N ASP A 53 6.06 -4.44 -15.34
CA ASP A 53 7.04 -3.51 -15.90
C ASP A 53 6.65 -2.05 -15.64
N LEU A 54 5.37 -1.73 -15.80
CA LEU A 54 4.84 -0.40 -15.50
C LEU A 54 4.94 -0.08 -14.01
N THR A 55 4.52 -1.00 -13.14
CA THR A 55 4.56 -0.83 -11.67
C THR A 55 6.00 -0.65 -11.20
N ALA A 56 6.95 -1.41 -11.74
CA ALA A 56 8.37 -1.27 -11.43
C ALA A 56 8.90 0.13 -11.80
N ALA A 57 8.52 0.66 -12.96
CA ALA A 57 8.92 2.00 -13.38
C ALA A 57 8.34 3.09 -12.47
N GLU A 58 7.06 2.99 -12.12
CA GLU A 58 6.38 3.95 -11.24
C GLU A 58 6.91 3.89 -9.79
N ALA A 59 7.16 2.69 -9.27
CA ALA A 59 7.80 2.49 -7.97
C ALA A 59 9.21 3.08 -7.93
N SER A 60 10.02 2.86 -8.97
CA SER A 60 11.37 3.43 -9.07
C SER A 60 11.35 4.96 -9.13
N ALA A 61 10.38 5.53 -9.85
CA ALA A 61 10.19 6.98 -9.94
C ALA A 61 9.77 7.59 -8.58
N PHE A 62 8.90 6.90 -7.83
CA PHE A 62 8.53 7.29 -6.48
C PHE A 62 9.74 7.30 -5.55
N LEU A 63 10.52 6.21 -5.50
CA LEU A 63 11.73 6.12 -4.66
C LEU A 63 12.75 7.20 -5.00
N THR A 64 12.94 7.49 -6.28
CA THR A 64 13.82 8.58 -6.76
C THR A 64 13.35 9.92 -6.21
N SER A 65 12.06 10.23 -6.36
CA SER A 65 11.48 11.50 -5.93
C SER A 65 11.55 11.68 -4.41
N VAL A 66 11.24 10.64 -3.64
CA VAL A 66 11.29 10.68 -2.17
C VAL A 66 12.72 10.82 -1.67
N THR A 67 13.70 10.16 -2.32
CA THR A 67 15.12 10.30 -1.98
C THR A 67 15.64 11.72 -2.30
N GLU A 68 15.21 12.30 -3.42
CA GLU A 68 15.53 13.69 -3.77
C GLU A 68 15.01 14.66 -2.70
N VAL A 69 13.76 14.50 -2.27
CA VAL A 69 13.18 15.34 -1.22
C VAL A 69 13.90 15.14 0.11
N ALA A 70 14.16 13.89 0.50
CA ALA A 70 14.89 13.56 1.73
C ALA A 70 16.32 14.11 1.77
N SER A 71 16.93 14.36 0.60
CA SER A 71 18.25 15.02 0.51
C SER A 71 18.23 16.48 0.96
N GLY A 72 17.06 17.13 0.99
CA GLY A 72 16.94 18.55 1.34
C GLY A 72 17.48 19.52 0.27
N SER A 73 17.79 19.03 -0.93
CA SER A 73 18.42 19.84 -2.00
C SER A 73 17.50 20.92 -2.58
N SER A 74 16.18 20.81 -2.41
CA SER A 74 15.19 21.76 -2.93
C SER A 74 13.97 21.85 -2.01
N PRO A 75 14.08 22.56 -0.87
CA PRO A 75 13.02 22.60 0.14
C PRO A 75 11.73 23.24 -0.38
N ASP A 76 11.82 24.28 -1.22
CA ASP A 76 10.66 25.01 -1.75
C ASP A 76 9.74 24.14 -2.64
N THR A 77 10.28 23.04 -3.18
CA THR A 77 9.53 22.11 -4.04
C THR A 77 9.21 20.78 -3.36
N ALA A 78 9.60 20.58 -2.10
CA ALA A 78 9.42 19.30 -1.40
C ALA A 78 7.94 18.87 -1.33
N LEU A 79 7.06 19.75 -0.85
CA LEU A 79 5.62 19.48 -0.73
C LEU A 79 4.94 19.17 -2.08
N PRO A 80 5.08 19.99 -3.15
CA PRO A 80 4.47 19.67 -4.42
C PRO A 80 5.07 18.43 -5.09
N LEU A 81 6.37 18.16 -4.93
CA LEU A 81 7.01 16.95 -5.46
C LEU A 81 6.48 15.69 -4.76
N LEU A 82 6.38 15.68 -3.43
CA LEU A 82 5.80 14.54 -2.71
C LEU A 82 4.32 14.33 -3.03
N THR A 83 3.56 15.43 -3.15
CA THR A 83 2.15 15.37 -3.57
C THR A 83 2.01 14.69 -4.94
N LEU A 84 2.86 15.05 -5.90
CA LEU A 84 2.88 14.45 -7.22
C LEU A 84 3.29 12.97 -7.16
N ALA A 85 4.38 12.65 -6.46
CA ALA A 85 4.90 11.30 -6.35
C ALA A 85 3.88 10.35 -5.71
N LEU A 86 3.23 10.77 -4.61
CA LEU A 86 2.16 10.00 -3.96
C LEU A 86 0.95 9.83 -4.88
N SER A 87 0.53 10.89 -5.58
CA SER A 87 -0.57 10.80 -6.55
C SER A 87 -0.27 9.79 -7.65
N GLN A 88 0.96 9.79 -8.18
CA GLN A 88 1.38 8.87 -9.24
C GLN A 88 1.45 7.42 -8.76
N VAL A 89 2.05 7.15 -7.59
CA VAL A 89 2.13 5.78 -7.08
C VAL A 89 0.75 5.23 -6.69
N LEU A 90 -0.19 6.09 -6.26
CA LEU A 90 -1.57 5.70 -6.06
C LEU A 90 -2.28 5.28 -7.35
N VAL A 91 -1.88 5.81 -8.52
CA VAL A 91 -2.37 5.30 -9.81
C VAL A 91 -1.85 3.88 -10.05
N ALA A 92 -0.59 3.59 -9.71
CA ALA A 92 -0.04 2.23 -9.77
C ALA A 92 -0.84 1.27 -8.84
N GLY A 93 -1.07 1.70 -7.60
CA GLY A 93 -1.89 0.99 -6.63
C GLY A 93 -3.30 0.69 -7.12
N ALA A 94 -3.97 1.70 -7.70
CA ALA A 94 -5.31 1.53 -8.26
C ALA A 94 -5.36 0.48 -9.39
N ARG A 95 -4.30 0.37 -10.21
CA ARG A 95 -4.20 -0.69 -11.22
C ARG A 95 -4.04 -2.08 -10.58
N LEU A 96 -3.20 -2.18 -9.54
CA LEU A 96 -3.01 -3.43 -8.79
C LEU A 96 -4.31 -3.88 -8.09
N GLY A 97 -5.07 -2.95 -7.52
CA GLY A 97 -6.36 -3.25 -6.90
C GLY A 97 -7.50 -3.57 -7.88
N ALA A 98 -7.31 -3.29 -9.17
CA ALA A 98 -8.32 -3.56 -10.21
C ALA A 98 -8.17 -4.94 -10.86
N VAL A 99 -7.00 -5.58 -10.73
CA VAL A 99 -6.77 -6.94 -11.26
C VAL A 99 -7.16 -7.99 -10.22
N GLU A 100 -7.41 -9.23 -10.69
CA GLU A 100 -7.64 -10.36 -9.81
C GLU A 100 -6.42 -10.59 -8.89
N ASP A 101 -6.67 -11.19 -7.72
CA ASP A 101 -5.61 -11.51 -6.76
C ASP A 101 -4.51 -12.32 -7.43
N VAL A 102 -3.31 -11.75 -7.43
CA VAL A 102 -2.11 -12.41 -7.95
C VAL A 102 -1.75 -13.51 -6.95
N VAL A 103 -1.44 -14.71 -7.45
CA VAL A 103 -1.02 -15.83 -6.60
C VAL A 103 0.34 -16.31 -7.09
N PRO A 104 1.40 -16.24 -6.26
CA PRO A 104 2.70 -16.75 -6.65
C PRO A 104 2.70 -18.27 -6.80
N GLU A 105 3.64 -18.78 -7.61
CA GLU A 105 3.84 -20.22 -7.79
C GLU A 105 4.45 -20.87 -6.55
N GLU A 106 5.40 -20.19 -5.90
CA GLU A 106 6.05 -20.62 -4.67
C GLU A 106 5.33 -20.04 -3.45
N ARG A 107 5.29 -20.79 -2.35
CA ARG A 107 4.62 -20.37 -1.11
C ARG A 107 5.56 -19.79 -0.06
N PHE A 108 6.86 -19.75 -0.36
CA PHE A 108 7.89 -19.36 0.57
C PHE A 108 8.80 -18.35 -0.09
N GLU A 109 9.05 -17.26 0.61
CA GLU A 109 10.07 -16.30 0.22
C GLU A 109 11.45 -16.77 0.73
N PRO A 110 12.49 -16.80 -0.12
CA PRO A 110 13.86 -16.95 0.34
C PRO A 110 14.29 -15.72 1.15
N ASP A 111 15.04 -15.92 2.24
CA ASP A 111 15.54 -14.81 3.06
C ASP A 111 16.24 -13.74 2.21
N ALA A 112 15.74 -12.52 2.30
CA ALA A 112 16.32 -11.33 1.67
C ALA A 112 16.92 -10.41 2.74
N THR A 113 17.89 -9.60 2.35
CA THR A 113 18.40 -8.52 3.22
C THR A 113 17.44 -7.35 3.17
N ASP A 114 17.00 -6.89 4.33
CA ASP A 114 16.18 -5.69 4.45
C ASP A 114 17.00 -4.44 4.11
N ASP A 115 16.36 -3.48 3.43
CA ASP A 115 17.01 -2.20 3.18
C ASP A 115 16.97 -1.36 4.45
N ASP A 116 18.08 -0.68 4.75
CA ASP A 116 18.11 0.29 5.83
C ASP A 116 17.35 1.56 5.41
N ALA A 117 16.16 1.75 5.98
CA ALA A 117 15.31 2.91 5.74
C ALA A 117 15.65 4.11 6.65
N ASP A 118 16.58 3.96 7.61
CA ASP A 118 16.92 5.02 8.57
C ASP A 118 17.46 6.30 7.93
N PRO A 119 18.31 6.25 6.89
CA PRO A 119 18.77 7.46 6.19
C PRO A 119 17.60 8.22 5.55
N LEU A 120 16.66 7.50 4.92
CA LEU A 120 15.49 8.09 4.29
C LEU A 120 14.58 8.76 5.33
N ARG A 121 14.29 8.05 6.41
CA ARG A 121 13.47 8.56 7.51
C ARG A 121 14.07 9.81 8.14
N THR A 122 15.39 9.80 8.38
CA THR A 122 16.09 10.95 8.94
C THR A 122 16.02 12.16 8.00
N GLY A 123 16.21 11.96 6.70
CA GLY A 123 16.11 13.02 5.70
C GLY A 123 14.71 13.64 5.66
N LEU A 124 13.67 12.81 5.60
CA LEU A 124 12.28 13.26 5.59
C LEU A 124 11.86 13.95 6.90
N ALA A 125 12.28 13.43 8.05
CA ALA A 125 12.00 14.05 9.34
C ALA A 125 12.56 15.49 9.44
N ASN A 126 13.71 15.76 8.80
CA ASN A 126 14.26 17.10 8.71
C ASN A 126 13.41 18.02 7.81
N VAL A 127 12.86 17.49 6.71
CA VAL A 127 11.97 18.23 5.79
C VAL A 127 10.65 18.60 6.47
N PHE A 128 10.09 17.68 7.25
CA PHE A 128 8.78 17.85 7.91
C PHE A 128 8.87 18.35 9.36
N ALA A 129 10.01 18.88 9.78
CA ALA A 129 10.20 19.39 11.13
C ALA A 129 9.11 20.41 11.51
N GLY A 130 8.28 20.04 12.50
CA GLY A 130 7.19 20.86 13.02
C GLY A 130 5.85 20.73 12.29
N ILE A 131 5.77 19.95 11.20
CA ILE A 131 4.54 19.75 10.41
C ILE A 131 4.30 18.28 10.02
N ASP A 132 5.00 17.34 10.68
CA ASP A 132 4.97 15.91 10.32
C ASP A 132 3.73 15.18 10.82
N ASP A 133 3.24 15.56 12.00
CA ASP A 133 2.15 14.87 12.69
C ASP A 133 0.78 15.30 12.14
N TYR A 134 -0.13 14.34 12.01
CA TYR A 134 -1.51 14.58 11.63
C TYR A 134 -2.46 13.56 12.28
N VAL A 135 -3.77 13.74 12.10
CA VAL A 135 -4.81 12.82 12.59
C VAL A 135 -5.65 12.31 11.43
N TYR A 136 -5.97 11.01 11.42
CA TYR A 136 -6.84 10.39 10.43
C TYR A 136 -7.87 9.46 11.05
N VAL A 137 -8.85 9.04 10.25
CA VAL A 137 -9.87 8.05 10.63
C VAL A 137 -9.40 6.67 10.16
N ILE A 138 -9.37 5.69 11.06
CA ILE A 138 -8.75 4.37 10.79
C ILE A 138 -9.52 3.58 9.71
N ASP A 139 -10.84 3.50 9.83
CA ASP A 139 -11.70 2.88 8.82
C ASP A 139 -12.94 3.77 8.64
N PRO A 140 -13.07 4.53 7.55
CA PRO A 140 -14.17 5.47 7.36
C PRO A 140 -15.52 4.82 7.08
N ILE A 141 -15.57 3.48 6.91
CA ILE A 141 -16.79 2.73 6.62
C ILE A 141 -17.33 2.05 7.89
N THR A 142 -16.45 1.41 8.67
CA THR A 142 -16.88 0.58 9.81
C THR A 142 -16.67 1.25 11.17
N SER A 143 -15.85 2.30 11.24
CA SER A 143 -15.49 2.97 12.49
C SER A 143 -15.45 4.50 12.35
N SER A 144 -15.49 5.20 13.48
CA SER A 144 -15.17 6.63 13.56
C SER A 144 -13.95 6.90 14.44
N GLU A 145 -13.22 5.84 14.79
CA GLU A 145 -12.01 5.90 15.57
C GLU A 145 -10.92 6.67 14.81
N ARG A 146 -10.19 7.49 15.56
CA ARG A 146 -9.11 8.32 15.04
C ARG A 146 -7.78 7.84 15.55
N ALA A 147 -6.76 7.95 14.72
CA ALA A 147 -5.37 7.67 15.06
C ALA A 147 -4.48 8.84 14.67
N ASP A 148 -3.34 8.94 15.36
CA ASP A 148 -2.26 9.83 15.01
C ASP A 148 -1.42 9.20 13.88
N GLY A 149 -0.93 10.02 12.96
CA GLY A 149 -0.09 9.63 11.83
C GLY A 149 1.10 10.58 11.66
N SER A 150 2.09 10.15 10.89
CA SER A 150 3.28 10.93 10.58
C SER A 150 3.56 10.82 9.08
N ILE A 151 3.64 11.97 8.39
CA ILE A 151 3.90 12.02 6.94
C ILE A 151 5.20 11.30 6.62
N THR A 152 6.25 11.53 7.41
CA THR A 152 7.55 10.88 7.30
C THR A 152 7.44 9.36 7.39
N ASN A 153 6.76 8.84 8.43
CA ASN A 153 6.63 7.40 8.61
C ASN A 153 5.84 6.77 7.45
N ASP A 154 4.73 7.40 7.04
CA ASP A 154 3.91 6.86 5.96
C ASP A 154 4.64 6.82 4.63
N VAL A 155 5.38 7.87 4.29
CA VAL A 155 6.18 7.91 3.05
C VAL A 155 7.29 6.85 3.10
N VAL A 156 7.91 6.62 4.26
CA VAL A 156 8.92 5.56 4.44
C VAL A 156 8.28 4.18 4.31
N ASP A 157 7.13 3.93 4.93
CA ASP A 157 6.41 2.66 4.84
C ASP A 157 6.06 2.32 3.38
N VAL A 158 5.57 3.32 2.62
CA VAL A 158 5.34 3.18 1.18
C VAL A 158 6.63 2.86 0.43
N ALA A 159 7.73 3.59 0.71
CA ALA A 159 9.01 3.35 0.06
C ALA A 159 9.55 1.93 0.32
N VAL A 160 9.45 1.44 1.55
CA VAL A 160 9.88 0.09 1.94
C VAL A 160 9.07 -0.98 1.19
N ALA A 161 7.75 -0.86 1.18
CA ALA A 161 6.86 -1.81 0.49
C ALA A 161 7.16 -1.87 -1.01
N LEU A 162 7.37 -0.71 -1.65
CA LEU A 162 7.69 -0.65 -3.08
C LEU A 162 9.08 -1.22 -3.39
N SER A 163 10.08 -0.93 -2.55
CA SER A 163 11.44 -1.47 -2.68
C SER A 163 11.44 -3.00 -2.61
N HIS A 164 10.62 -3.58 -1.72
CA HIS A 164 10.50 -5.04 -1.60
C HIS A 164 10.08 -5.69 -2.92
N GLY A 165 8.98 -5.24 -3.53
CA GLY A 165 8.59 -5.78 -4.84
C GLY A 165 9.62 -5.50 -5.95
N LEU A 166 10.34 -4.37 -5.90
CA LEU A 166 11.43 -4.09 -6.84
C LEU A 166 12.59 -5.09 -6.74
N LYS A 167 12.91 -5.59 -5.55
CA LYS A 167 13.92 -6.66 -5.38
C LYS A 167 13.51 -7.94 -6.10
N HIS A 168 12.24 -8.33 -6.00
CA HIS A 168 11.71 -9.47 -6.74
C HIS A 168 11.78 -9.24 -8.25
N TYR A 169 11.29 -8.08 -8.69
CA TYR A 169 11.29 -7.69 -10.09
C TYR A 169 12.70 -7.71 -10.70
N ALA A 170 13.70 -7.17 -9.99
CA ALA A 170 15.10 -7.13 -10.43
C ALA A 170 15.71 -8.54 -10.62
N THR A 171 15.18 -9.55 -9.93
CA THR A 171 15.58 -10.97 -10.09
C THR A 171 14.76 -11.71 -11.15
N GLY A 172 13.92 -11.01 -11.92
CA GLY A 172 13.04 -11.60 -12.93
C GLY A 172 11.76 -12.23 -12.38
N ARG A 173 11.52 -12.16 -11.06
CA ARG A 173 10.35 -12.74 -10.38
C ARG A 173 9.15 -11.77 -10.45
N LYS A 174 8.65 -11.50 -11.66
CA LYS A 174 7.59 -10.51 -11.90
C LYS A 174 6.28 -10.82 -11.17
N LEU A 175 5.85 -12.08 -11.17
CA LEU A 175 4.60 -12.49 -10.51
C LEU A 175 4.70 -12.30 -8.97
N GLU A 176 5.85 -12.64 -8.41
CA GLU A 176 6.16 -12.44 -6.99
C GLU A 176 6.15 -10.93 -6.64
N ALA A 177 6.75 -10.09 -7.49
CA ALA A 177 6.75 -8.65 -7.31
C ALA A 177 5.32 -8.07 -7.31
N LEU A 178 4.50 -8.49 -8.27
CA LEU A 178 3.09 -8.09 -8.33
C LEU A 178 2.31 -8.51 -7.11
N TRP A 179 2.52 -9.74 -6.62
CA TRP A 179 1.87 -10.20 -5.40
C TRP A 179 2.24 -9.33 -4.20
N TRP A 180 3.54 -9.07 -3.98
CA TRP A 180 3.99 -8.20 -2.89
C TRP A 180 3.40 -6.80 -2.99
N TRP A 181 3.44 -6.17 -4.16
CA TRP A 181 2.88 -4.83 -4.34
C TRP A 181 1.37 -4.81 -4.14
N GLN A 182 0.62 -5.77 -4.70
CA GLN A 182 -0.84 -5.82 -4.57
C GLN A 182 -1.29 -6.11 -3.14
N PHE A 183 -0.71 -7.13 -2.50
CA PHE A 183 -1.06 -7.49 -1.13
C PHE A 183 -0.79 -6.31 -0.19
N SER A 184 0.40 -5.72 -0.27
CA SER A 184 0.76 -4.60 0.59
C SER A 184 -0.01 -3.32 0.26
N TYR A 185 -0.49 -3.14 -0.98
CA TYR A 185 -1.35 -2.01 -1.36
C TYR A 185 -2.68 -2.07 -0.59
N LEU A 186 -3.30 -3.25 -0.60
CA LEU A 186 -4.59 -3.48 0.02
C LEU A 186 -4.54 -3.57 1.54
N SER A 187 -3.37 -3.92 2.11
CA SER A 187 -3.24 -4.15 3.55
C SER A 187 -2.51 -3.05 4.32
N ASP A 188 -1.70 -2.19 3.67
CA ASP A 188 -0.95 -1.14 4.37
C ASP A 188 -0.61 0.07 3.48
N TRP A 189 0.33 -0.04 2.52
CA TRP A 189 0.92 1.15 1.87
C TRP A 189 -0.10 1.98 1.06
N GLY A 190 -1.18 1.37 0.57
CA GLY A 190 -2.24 2.11 -0.11
C GLY A 190 -2.93 3.10 0.83
N ASP A 191 -3.22 2.69 2.06
CA ASP A 191 -3.81 3.55 3.08
C ASP A 191 -2.83 4.65 3.50
N ARG A 192 -1.57 4.28 3.80
CA ARG A 192 -0.51 5.24 4.16
C ARG A 192 -0.28 6.30 3.09
N ALA A 193 -0.30 5.92 1.81
CA ALA A 193 -0.16 6.86 0.72
C ALA A 193 -1.36 7.82 0.61
N LEU A 194 -2.58 7.34 0.83
CA LEU A 194 -3.80 8.16 0.81
C LEU A 194 -3.85 9.15 1.97
N THR A 195 -3.56 8.71 3.20
CA THR A 195 -3.58 9.56 4.39
C THR A 195 -2.48 10.62 4.34
N SER A 196 -1.28 10.24 3.91
CA SER A 196 -0.17 11.17 3.69
C SER A 196 -0.49 12.21 2.60
N LEU A 197 -1.06 11.78 1.46
CA LEU A 197 -1.49 12.70 0.41
C LEU A 197 -2.56 13.67 0.90
N ARG A 198 -3.51 13.20 1.71
CA ARG A 198 -4.56 14.04 2.32
C ARG A 198 -3.95 15.09 3.25
N ALA A 199 -2.95 14.73 4.06
CA ALA A 199 -2.22 15.64 4.95
C ALA A 199 -1.46 16.71 4.14
N LEU A 200 -0.68 16.30 3.13
CA LEU A 200 0.04 17.20 2.24
C LEU A 200 -0.89 18.17 1.51
N GLN A 201 -2.03 17.69 1.02
CA GLN A 201 -3.03 18.55 0.39
C GLN A 201 -3.57 19.59 1.38
N SER A 202 -3.79 19.21 2.64
CA SER A 202 -4.23 20.13 3.69
C SER A 202 -3.17 21.21 3.97
N ILE A 203 -1.90 20.82 4.08
CA ILE A 203 -0.78 21.76 4.26
C ILE A 203 -0.71 22.74 3.09
N LEU A 204 -0.77 22.25 1.84
CA LEU A 204 -0.75 23.09 0.64
C LEU A 204 -1.95 24.04 0.57
N ALA A 205 -3.13 23.60 1.02
CA ALA A 205 -4.31 24.45 1.10
C ALA A 205 -4.08 25.60 2.09
N HIS A 206 -3.62 25.31 3.31
CA HIS A 206 -3.27 26.32 4.30
C HIS A 206 -2.25 27.32 3.76
N LEU A 207 -1.16 26.83 3.16
CA LEU A 207 -0.10 27.68 2.61
C LEU A 207 -0.57 28.60 1.46
N ARG A 208 -1.60 28.22 0.71
CA ARG A 208 -2.03 28.95 -0.50
C ARG A 208 -3.31 29.74 -0.33
N LEU A 209 -4.17 29.34 0.59
CA LEU A 209 -5.52 29.87 0.73
C LEU A 209 -5.75 30.61 2.04
N ASP A 210 -4.91 30.40 3.06
CA ASP A 210 -5.04 31.16 4.30
C ASP A 210 -4.64 32.61 3.99
N ALA A 211 -5.62 33.51 3.99
CA ALA A 211 -5.41 34.94 4.01
C ALA A 211 -5.22 35.39 5.46
N ASP A 212 -4.31 36.32 5.70
CA ASP A 212 -4.18 36.90 7.03
C ASP A 212 -5.40 37.78 7.38
N ASP A 213 -5.63 37.95 8.68
CA ASP A 213 -6.79 38.69 9.21
C ASP A 213 -6.87 40.13 8.68
N GLU A 214 -5.72 40.72 8.31
CA GLU A 214 -5.64 42.06 7.72
C GLU A 214 -6.17 42.06 6.29
N THR A 215 -5.73 41.12 5.44
CA THR A 215 -6.21 40.94 4.07
C THR A 215 -7.70 40.60 4.03
N VAL A 216 -8.17 39.76 4.96
CA VAL A 216 -9.61 39.47 5.12
C VAL A 216 -10.36 40.73 5.54
N GLY A 217 -9.84 41.48 6.52
CA GLY A 217 -10.44 42.70 7.01
C GLY A 217 -10.53 43.82 5.95
N GLU A 218 -9.49 43.98 5.12
CA GLU A 218 -9.50 44.92 3.99
C GLU A 218 -10.52 44.53 2.93
N ALA A 219 -10.58 43.25 2.56
CA ALA A 219 -11.56 42.74 1.59
C ALA A 219 -13.01 42.90 2.10
N GLU A 220 -13.26 42.66 3.39
CA GLU A 220 -14.55 42.91 4.02
C GLU A 220 -14.91 44.41 4.05
N PHE A 221 -13.94 45.27 4.40
CA PHE A 221 -14.14 46.71 4.39
C PHE A 221 -14.52 47.23 3.00
N ASP A 222 -13.79 46.83 1.96
CA ASP A 222 -14.05 47.22 0.57
C ASP A 222 -15.40 46.70 0.07
N ALA A 223 -15.79 45.47 0.44
CA ALA A 223 -17.10 44.91 0.06
C ALA A 223 -18.29 45.65 0.71
N LEU A 224 -18.08 46.26 1.88
CA LEU A 224 -19.09 47.04 2.60
C LEU A 224 -19.08 48.53 2.20
N HIS A 225 -18.04 49.02 1.52
CA HIS A 225 -17.87 50.42 1.11
C HIS A 225 -17.46 50.55 -0.38
N PRO A 226 -18.31 50.12 -1.34
CA PRO A 226 -18.02 50.13 -2.78
C PRO A 226 -17.98 51.53 -3.42
#